data_AF-A0A6V7JEK6-F1
#
_entry.id   AF-A0A6V7JEK6-F1
#
_cell.length_a   1.000
_cell.length_b   1.000
_cell.length_c   1.000
_cell.angle_alpha   90.00
_cell.angle_beta   90.00
_cell.angle_gamma   90.00
#
_symmetry.space_group_name_H-M   'P 1'
#
loop_
_entity.id
_entity.type
_entity.pdbx_description
1 polymer ?
#
loop_
_entity_poly.entity_id
_entity_poly.type
_entity_poly.pdbx_seq_one_letter_code
_entity_poly.pdbx_strand_id
1 'polypeptide(L)' 'KSPVLSHVSTSLAGLAIIRSARAQEMLEKEFDSCQDGHTRATSLLLSTGAAVSVWLDMATSALLAFLSYGFIFLKD' A
#
# COMPACT_ATOMS: atom_id res chain seq x y z
N LYS A 1 -18.65 -5.47 12.86
CA LYS A 1 -18.86 -4.06 13.25
C LYS A 1 -17.51 -3.52 13.70
N SER A 2 -16.85 -2.68 12.90
CA SER A 2 -15.51 -2.16 13.24
C SER A 2 -15.62 -1.16 14.40
N PRO A 3 -14.99 -1.42 15.56
CA PRO A 3 -15.06 -0.54 16.75
C PRO A 3 -14.47 0.85 16.49
N VAL A 4 -13.59 0.96 15.48
CA VAL A 4 -12.93 2.20 15.08
C VAL A 4 -13.93 3.21 14.49
N LEU A 5 -14.92 2.74 13.71
CA LEU A 5 -15.89 3.63 13.06
C LEU A 5 -16.85 4.29 14.08
N SER A 6 -17.19 3.57 15.15
CA SER A 6 -18.00 4.12 16.24
C SER A 6 -17.22 5.16 17.05
N HIS A 7 -15.93 4.91 17.30
CA HIS A 7 -15.05 5.83 18.02
C HIS A 7 -14.73 7.10 17.21
N VAL A 8 -14.60 6.98 15.89
CA VAL A 8 -14.44 8.10 14.95
C VAL A 8 -15.72 8.97 14.91
N SER A 9 -16.91 8.37 14.92
CA SER A 9 -18.19 9.12 14.98
C SER A 9 -18.32 9.93 16.28
N THR A 10 -17.94 9.37 17.42
CA THR A 10 -17.94 10.08 18.71
C THR A 10 -16.82 11.13 18.83
N SER A 11 -15.66 10.89 18.19
CA SER A 11 -14.57 11.88 18.12
C SER A 11 -14.90 13.06 17.19
N LEU A 12 -15.62 12.80 16.09
CA LEU A 12 -16.14 13.83 15.19
C LEU A 12 -17.20 14.71 15.88
N ALA A 13 -17.95 14.15 16.83
CA ALA A 13 -18.84 14.93 17.72
C ALA A 13 -18.07 15.82 18.72
N GLY A 14 -16.81 15.49 19.04
CA GLY A 14 -15.91 16.26 19.91
C GLY A 14 -15.07 17.34 19.21
N LEU A 15 -15.23 17.53 17.90
CA LEU A 15 -14.49 18.49 17.07
C LEU A 15 -14.57 19.93 17.59
N ALA A 16 -15.68 20.29 18.26
CA ALA A 16 -15.88 21.59 18.90
C ALA A 16 -14.95 21.82 20.11
N ILE A 17 -14.57 20.76 20.84
CA ILE A 17 -13.66 20.83 22.00
C ILE A 17 -12.19 20.86 21.55
N ILE A 18 -11.82 20.06 20.53
CA ILE A 18 -10.46 20.05 19.98
C ILE A 18 -10.11 21.43 19.40
N ARG A 19 -11.08 22.07 18.74
CA ARG A 19 -10.94 23.39 18.15
C ARG A 19 -10.89 24.52 19.19
N SER A 20 -11.56 24.39 20.34
CA SER A 20 -11.49 25.38 21.42
C SER A 20 -10.23 25.22 22.29
N ALA A 21 -9.67 24.00 22.38
CA ALA A 21 -8.49 23.69 23.17
C ALA A 21 -7.15 23.84 22.42
N ARG A 22 -7.16 24.17 21.11
CA ARG A 22 -5.96 24.17 20.23
C ARG A 22 -5.16 22.85 20.29
N ALA A 23 -5.82 21.73 20.60
CA ALA A 23 -5.17 20.42 20.72
C ALA A 23 -5.00 19.69 19.37
N GLN A 24 -5.21 20.41 18.26
CA GLN A 24 -5.18 19.88 16.89
C GLN A 24 -3.79 19.32 16.50
N GLU A 25 -2.71 20.04 16.80
CA GLU A 25 -1.33 19.58 16.50
C GLU A 25 -0.95 18.30 17.24
N MET A 26 -1.39 18.17 18.50
CA MET A 26 -1.11 16.97 19.31
C MET A 26 -1.84 15.74 18.73
N LEU A 27 -3.08 15.94 18.28
CA LEU A 27 -3.89 14.87 17.71
C LEU A 27 -3.43 14.47 16.30
N GLU A 28 -3.00 15.43 15.47
CA GLU A 28 -2.38 15.15 14.18
C GLU A 28 -1.13 14.30 14.34
N LYS A 29 -0.26 14.64 15.29
CA LYS A 29 0.98 13.90 15.54
C LYS A 29 0.73 12.46 16.03
N GLU A 30 -0.29 12.27 16.87
CA GLU A 30 -0.70 10.95 17.35
C GLU A 30 -1.35 10.12 16.22
N PHE A 31 -2.16 10.75 15.38
CA PHE A 31 -2.81 10.10 14.24
C PHE A 31 -1.82 9.74 13.13
N ASP A 32 -0.82 10.59 12.88
CA ASP A 32 0.26 10.34 11.93
C ASP A 32 1.14 9.17 12.39
N SER A 33 1.49 9.12 13.68
CA SER A 33 2.20 8.00 14.31
C SER A 33 1.43 6.67 14.20
N CYS A 34 0.12 6.70 14.43
CA CYS A 34 -0.73 5.52 14.34
C CYS A 34 -0.94 5.05 12.88
N GLN A 35 -1.01 5.99 11.93
CA GLN A 35 -1.12 5.67 10.50
C GLN A 35 0.20 5.26 9.86
N ASP A 36 1.35 5.66 10.42
CA ASP A 36 2.68 5.34 9.88
C ASP A 36 2.91 3.82 9.88
N GLY A 37 2.43 3.09 10.89
CA GLY A 37 2.54 1.63 10.96
C GLY A 37 1.72 0.90 9.88
N HIS A 38 0.48 1.31 9.64
CA HIS A 38 -0.41 0.68 8.67
C HIS A 38 -0.08 1.08 7.23
N THR A 39 0.24 2.35 7.01
CA THR A 39 0.63 2.91 5.70
C THR A 39 1.97 2.33 5.25
N ARG A 40 2.95 2.18 6.15
CA ARG A 40 4.23 1.53 5.80
C ARG A 40 4.08 0.08 5.40
N ALA A 41 3.33 -0.72 6.17
CA ALA A 41 3.13 -2.13 5.86
C ALA A 41 2.41 -2.32 4.51
N THR A 42 1.38 -1.50 4.25
CA THR A 42 0.59 -1.56 3.01
C THR A 42 1.40 -1.04 1.81
N SER A 43 2.19 0.02 1.98
CA SER A 43 3.08 0.54 0.93
C SER A 43 4.19 -0.46 0.57
N LEU A 44 4.79 -1.12 1.58
CA LEU A 44 5.78 -2.16 1.37
C LEU A 44 5.20 -3.38 0.65
N LEU A 45 3.97 -3.78 1.00
CA LEU A 45 3.26 -4.85 0.30
C LEU A 45 3.02 -4.50 -1.17
N LEU A 46 2.59 -3.27 -1.45
CA LEU A 46 2.35 -2.79 -2.82
C LEU A 46 3.65 -2.73 -3.63
N SER A 47 4.73 -2.20 -3.04
CA SER A 47 6.05 -2.13 -3.68
C SER A 47 6.65 -3.51 -3.95
N THR A 48 6.53 -4.43 -2.98
CA THR A 48 7.00 -5.82 -3.14
C THR A 48 6.19 -6.55 -4.21
N GLY A 49 4.86 -6.36 -4.25
CA GLY A 49 4.00 -6.93 -5.28
C GLY A 49 4.40 -6.46 -6.68
N ALA A 50 4.64 -5.16 -6.86
CA ALA A 50 5.09 -4.60 -8.13
C ALA A 50 6.46 -5.16 -8.56
N ALA A 51 7.40 -5.33 -7.63
CA ALA A 51 8.71 -5.92 -7.91
C ALA A 51 8.61 -7.39 -8.39
N VAL A 52 7.72 -8.19 -7.77
CA VAL A 52 7.47 -9.57 -8.20
C VAL A 52 6.85 -9.62 -9.59
N SER A 53 5.90 -8.74 -9.90
CA SER A 53 5.31 -8.64 -11.24
C SER A 53 6.36 -8.34 -12.32
N VAL A 54 7.25 -7.37 -12.08
CA VAL A 54 8.34 -7.05 -13.01
C VAL A 54 9.27 -8.25 -13.21
N TRP A 55 9.59 -8.98 -12.15
CA TRP A 55 10.41 -10.19 -12.24
C TRP A 55 9.75 -11.29 -13.09
N LEU A 56 8.45 -11.50 -12.93
CA LEU A 56 7.70 -12.49 -13.71
C LEU A 56 7.62 -12.11 -15.19
N ASP A 57 7.44 -10.83 -15.51
CA ASP A 57 7.45 -10.35 -16.89
C ASP A 57 8.82 -10.56 -17.57
N MET A 58 9.91 -10.32 -16.85
CA MET A 58 11.27 -10.58 -17.34
C MET A 58 11.52 -12.07 -17.56
N ALA A 59 11.10 -12.94 -16.63
CA ALA A 59 11.24 -14.38 -16.78
C ALA A 59 10.41 -14.92 -17.96
N THR A 60 9.18 -14.45 -18.10
CA THR A 60 8.27 -14.89 -19.17
C THR A 60 8.75 -14.44 -20.55
N SER A 61 9.20 -13.19 -20.67
CA SER A 61 9.75 -12.67 -21.93
C SER A 61 11.02 -13.41 -22.36
N ALA A 62 11.92 -13.74 -21.42
CA ALA A 62 13.11 -14.53 -21.72
C ALA A 62 12.78 -15.94 -22.22
N LEU A 63 11.82 -16.62 -21.56
CA LEU A 63 11.34 -17.94 -22.01
C LEU A 63 10.70 -17.86 -23.39
N LEU A 64 9.88 -16.83 -23.64
CA LEU A 64 9.22 -16.65 -24.93
C LEU A 64 10.24 -16.39 -26.05
N ALA A 65 11.27 -15.61 -25.78
CA ALA A 65 12.36 -15.39 -26.71
C ALA A 65 13.09 -16.70 -27.01
N PHE A 66 13.45 -17.47 -25.97
CA PHE A 66 14.12 -18.77 -26.15
C PHE A 66 13.28 -19.75 -26.98
N LEU A 67 11.99 -19.89 -26.69
CA LEU A 67 11.08 -20.74 -27.46
C LEU A 67 10.95 -20.25 -28.90
N SER A 68 10.85 -18.94 -29.11
CA SER A 68 10.74 -18.36 -30.45
C SER A 68 11.98 -18.63 -31.29
N TYR A 69 13.18 -18.40 -30.73
CA TYR A 69 14.43 -18.72 -31.41
C TYR A 69 14.61 -20.22 -31.61
N GLY A 70 14.29 -21.04 -30.61
CA GLY A 70 14.34 -22.49 -30.72
C GLY A 70 13.45 -23.01 -31.86
N PHE A 71 12.24 -22.45 -32.01
CA PHE A 71 11.35 -22.81 -33.11
C PHE A 71 11.86 -22.34 -34.47
N ILE A 72 12.49 -21.17 -34.56
CA ILE A 72 13.11 -20.70 -35.80
C ILE A 72 14.26 -21.62 -36.20
N PHE A 73 15.20 -21.89 -35.29
CA PHE A 73 16.37 -22.75 -35.56
C PHE A 73 16.03 -24.22 -35.80
N LEU A 74 14.91 -24.73 -35.26
CA LEU A 74 14.45 -26.10 -35.51
C LEU A 74 13.63 -26.22 -36.80
N LYS A 75 13.10 -25.10 -37.31
CA LYS A 75 12.31 -25.05 -38.55
C LYS A 75 13.14 -24.68 -39.78
N ASP A 76 14.33 -24.12 -39.59
CA ASP A 76 15.44 -24.13 -40.58
C ASP A 76 16.15 -25.50 -40.58
#